data_AF-A0A1X7BYU1-F1
#
_entry.id   AF-A0A1X7BYU1-F1
#
_cell.length_a   1.000
_cell.length_b   1.000
_cell.length_c   1.000
_cell.angle_alpha   90.00
_cell.angle_beta   90.00
_cell.angle_gamma   90.00
#
_symmetry.space_group_name_H-M   'P 1'
#
loop_
_entity.id
_entity.type
_entity.pdbx_description
1 polymer ?
#
loop_
_entity_poly.entity_id
_entity_poly.type
_entity_poly.pdbx_seq_one_letter_code
_entity_poly.pdbx_strand_id
1 'polypeptide(L)'
;MLLVGYCLGIRSERRLCEEVHLNLAYRWFCRLDLDDPVPDHSTFSKNRHGRFRESDLLRHLFEMTVARCIADGLVSGQRFAADASLIEADANKQNSTPREDWDPGAINPDDAPRAVREYLEVLDDAAFGAATTVKPKFTSHSDPTSQWTAARKG
;
A
#
# COMPACT_ATOMS: atom_id res chain seq x y z
N MET A 1 -7.73 -6.35 19.30
CA MET A 1 -6.95 -7.43 18.64
C MET A 1 -5.64 -6.94 18.03
N LEU A 2 -5.61 -6.07 17.00
CA LEU A 2 -4.36 -5.73 16.27
C LEU A 2 -3.18 -5.25 17.16
N LEU A 3 -3.46 -4.50 18.22
CA LEU A 3 -2.45 -4.10 19.22
C LEU A 3 -1.67 -5.29 19.81
N VAL A 4 -2.35 -6.40 20.10
CA VAL A 4 -1.70 -7.64 20.57
C VAL A 4 -0.71 -8.14 19.53
N GLY A 5 -1.10 -8.14 18.26
CA GLY A 5 -0.24 -8.57 17.17
C GLY A 5 1.02 -7.72 17.03
N TYR A 6 0.88 -6.38 17.11
CA TYR A 6 2.02 -5.48 17.05
C TYR A 6 2.96 -5.60 18.24
N CYS A 7 2.43 -5.66 19.47
CA CYS A 7 3.24 -5.76 20.68
C CYS A 7 3.98 -7.10 20.80
N LEU A 8 3.42 -8.18 20.26
CA LEU A 8 3.95 -9.54 20.40
C LEU A 8 4.59 -10.08 19.12
N GLY A 9 4.72 -9.25 18.09
CA GLY A 9 5.35 -9.63 16.82
C GLY A 9 4.55 -10.63 15.97
N ILE A 10 3.24 -10.76 16.20
CA ILE A 10 2.36 -11.64 15.39
C ILE A 10 1.94 -10.86 14.14
N ARG A 11 2.63 -11.11 13.03
CA ARG A 11 2.41 -10.41 11.75
C ARG A 11 1.23 -10.95 10.93
N SER A 12 0.82 -12.19 11.16
CA SER A 12 -0.28 -12.82 10.45
C SER A 12 -1.59 -12.61 11.20
N GLU A 13 -2.57 -11.99 10.54
CA GLU A 13 -3.90 -11.75 11.11
C GLU A 13 -4.67 -13.04 11.38
N ARG A 14 -4.44 -14.07 10.56
CA ARG A 14 -4.99 -15.43 10.79
C ARG A 14 -4.43 -16.03 12.06
N ARG A 15 -3.11 -15.98 12.21
CA ARG A 15 -2.43 -16.44 13.43
C ARG A 15 -2.88 -15.62 14.64
N LEU A 16 -3.08 -14.31 14.50
CA LEU A 16 -3.59 -13.47 15.58
C LEU A 16 -4.97 -13.93 16.05
N CYS A 17 -5.88 -14.29 15.13
CA CYS A 17 -7.19 -14.86 15.51
C CYS A 17 -7.05 -16.21 16.24
N GLU A 18 -6.15 -17.09 15.78
CA GLU A 18 -5.86 -18.38 16.45
C GLU A 18 -5.29 -18.17 17.86
N GLU A 19 -4.32 -17.25 18.01
CA GLU A 19 -3.71 -16.92 19.30
C GLU A 19 -4.75 -16.31 20.26
N VAL A 20 -5.63 -15.43 19.78
CA VAL A 20 -6.74 -14.88 20.58
C VAL A 20 -7.78 -15.96 20.91
N HIS A 21 -7.94 -17.00 20.09
CA HIS A 21 -8.83 -18.10 20.41
C HIS A 21 -8.31 -18.94 21.58
N LEU A 22 -6.98 -19.15 21.66
CA LEU A 22 -6.37 -20.06 22.65
C LEU A 22 -5.89 -19.35 23.92
N ASN A 23 -5.62 -18.04 23.84
CA ASN A 23 -4.99 -17.28 24.91
C ASN A 23 -5.99 -16.40 25.68
N LEU A 24 -6.27 -16.77 26.94
CA LEU A 24 -7.19 -16.04 27.82
C LEU A 24 -6.78 -14.58 28.07
N ALA A 25 -5.48 -14.29 28.15
CA ALA A 25 -5.01 -12.92 28.34
C ALA A 25 -5.31 -12.05 27.12
N TYR A 26 -5.21 -12.63 25.91
CA TYR A 26 -5.52 -11.90 24.68
C TYR A 26 -7.03 -11.68 24.52
N ARG A 27 -7.87 -12.65 24.91
CA ARG A 27 -9.33 -12.48 24.97
C ARG A 27 -9.72 -11.38 25.95
N TRP A 28 -9.19 -11.43 27.16
CA TRP A 28 -9.41 -10.41 28.18
C TRP A 28 -9.01 -9.01 27.67
N PHE A 29 -7.82 -8.88 27.05
CA PHE A 29 -7.38 -7.62 26.46
C PHE A 29 -8.31 -7.14 25.34
N CYS A 30 -8.83 -8.07 24.53
CA CYS A 30 -9.77 -7.76 23.46
C CYS A 30 -11.21 -7.58 23.93
N ARG A 31 -11.47 -7.65 25.25
CA ARG A 31 -12.81 -7.61 25.85
C ARG A 31 -13.75 -8.65 25.25
N LEU A 32 -13.24 -9.86 25.06
CA LEU A 32 -14.01 -11.03 24.67
C LEU A 32 -14.16 -11.93 25.90
N ASP A 33 -15.39 -12.28 26.23
CA ASP A 33 -15.71 -13.30 27.23
C ASP A 33 -15.34 -14.70 26.71
N LEU A 34 -15.51 -15.74 27.54
CA LEU A 34 -15.13 -17.12 27.20
C LEU A 34 -15.99 -17.72 26.08
N ASP A 35 -17.27 -17.34 26.03
CA ASP A 35 -18.25 -17.78 25.04
C ASP A 35 -18.30 -16.88 23.80
N ASP A 36 -17.70 -15.68 23.86
CA ASP A 36 -17.68 -14.78 22.72
C ASP A 36 -16.93 -15.37 21.51
N PRO A 37 -17.47 -15.23 20.30
CA PRO A 37 -16.77 -15.65 19.08
C PRO A 37 -15.60 -14.71 18.79
N VAL A 38 -14.46 -15.29 18.39
CA VAL A 38 -13.34 -14.49 17.88
C VAL A 38 -13.67 -14.02 16.46
N PRO A 39 -13.51 -12.72 16.13
CA PRO A 39 -13.71 -12.21 14.78
C PRO A 39 -12.85 -12.95 13.76
N ASP A 40 -13.42 -13.24 12.59
CA ASP A 40 -12.65 -13.81 11.48
C ASP A 40 -11.61 -12.81 10.94
N HIS A 41 -10.46 -13.31 10.51
CA HIS A 41 -9.37 -12.52 9.93
C HIS A 41 -9.81 -11.63 8.76
N SER A 42 -10.80 -12.03 7.95
CA SER A 42 -11.34 -11.19 6.87
C SER A 42 -11.94 -9.87 7.38
N THR A 43 -12.35 -9.82 8.65
CA THR A 43 -12.89 -8.62 9.30
C THR A 43 -11.90 -7.47 9.29
N PHE A 44 -10.59 -7.74 9.45
CA PHE A 44 -9.57 -6.69 9.42
C PHE A 44 -9.50 -6.02 8.05
N SER A 45 -9.47 -6.83 6.98
CA SER A 45 -9.46 -6.32 5.61
C SER A 45 -10.77 -5.60 5.25
N LYS A 46 -11.94 -6.17 5.60
CA LYS A 46 -13.25 -5.54 5.37
C LYS A 46 -13.38 -4.20 6.08
N ASN A 47 -12.89 -4.09 7.31
CA ASN A 47 -12.91 -2.82 8.03
C ASN A 47 -11.95 -1.80 7.40
N ARG A 48 -10.74 -2.21 7.00
CA ARG A 48 -9.80 -1.32 6.30
C ARG A 48 -10.38 -0.78 5.00
N HIS A 49 -10.92 -1.65 4.15
CA HIS A 49 -11.39 -1.27 2.82
C HIS A 49 -12.80 -0.67 2.82
N GLY A 50 -13.69 -1.15 3.70
CA GLY A 50 -15.09 -0.73 3.74
C GLY A 50 -15.36 0.41 4.72
N ARG A 51 -14.98 0.27 5.99
CA ARG A 51 -15.32 1.26 7.03
C ARG A 51 -14.36 2.44 7.10
N PHE A 52 -13.06 2.19 6.92
CA PHE A 52 -12.03 3.20 7.22
C PHE A 52 -11.43 3.87 5.99
N ARG A 53 -11.52 3.24 4.81
CA ARG A 53 -10.85 3.72 3.59
C ARG A 53 -11.24 5.14 3.22
N GLU A 54 -12.54 5.46 3.26
CA GLU A 54 -13.07 6.77 2.86
C GLU A 54 -13.23 7.75 4.03
N SER A 55 -12.82 7.34 5.24
CA SER A 55 -13.13 8.11 6.47
C SER A 55 -12.09 9.17 6.83
N ASP A 56 -10.93 9.20 6.15
CA ASP A 56 -9.73 9.97 6.52
C ASP A 56 -9.22 9.77 7.97
N LEU A 57 -9.83 8.87 8.75
CA LEU A 57 -9.53 8.66 10.16
C LEU A 57 -8.06 8.32 10.40
N LEU A 58 -7.50 7.42 9.56
CA LEU A 58 -6.11 7.00 9.68
C LEU A 58 -5.14 8.16 9.38
N ARG A 59 -5.50 9.01 8.43
CA ARG A 59 -4.74 10.23 8.10
C ARG A 59 -4.74 11.19 9.29
N HIS A 60 -5.90 11.51 9.84
CA HIS A 60 -5.98 12.39 11.00
C HIS A 60 -5.26 11.85 12.22
N LEU A 61 -5.37 10.54 12.50
CA LEU A 61 -4.62 9.91 13.59
C LEU A 61 -3.10 10.05 13.40
N PHE A 62 -2.63 9.82 12.18
CA PHE A 62 -1.21 10.00 11.83
C PHE A 62 -0.76 11.45 12.01
N GLU A 63 -1.49 12.41 11.43
CA GLU A 63 -1.21 13.84 11.52
C GLU A 63 -1.19 14.32 12.98
N MET A 64 -2.16 13.90 13.80
CA MET A 64 -2.20 14.20 15.24
C MET A 64 -0.98 13.63 15.98
N THR A 65 -0.58 12.39 15.65
CA THR A 65 0.60 11.76 16.27
C THR A 65 1.87 12.53 15.91
N VAL A 66 2.04 12.89 14.64
CA VAL A 66 3.19 13.68 14.17
C VAL A 66 3.21 15.07 14.81
N ALA A 67 2.05 15.76 14.86
CA ALA A 67 1.93 17.06 15.51
C ALA A 67 2.33 16.99 16.99
N ARG A 68 1.93 15.92 17.69
CA ARG A 68 2.34 15.69 19.08
C ARG A 68 3.85 15.47 19.21
N CYS A 69 4.44 14.67 18.34
CA CYS A 69 5.89 14.46 18.31
C CYS A 69 6.67 15.76 18.06
N ILE A 70 6.15 16.67 17.23
CA ILE A 70 6.74 18.00 17.02
C ILE A 70 6.63 18.83 18.30
N ALA A 71 5.45 18.88 18.91
CA ALA A 71 5.22 19.64 20.15
C ALA A 71 6.10 19.16 21.31
N ASP A 72 6.32 17.85 21.42
CA ASP A 72 7.18 17.24 22.44
C ASP A 72 8.68 17.26 22.06
N GLY A 73 9.05 17.87 20.93
CA GLY A 73 10.45 18.04 20.48
C GLY A 73 11.11 16.78 19.92
N LEU A 74 10.35 15.71 19.66
CA LEU A 74 10.85 14.46 19.06
C LEU A 74 11.11 14.60 17.55
N VAL A 75 10.48 15.58 16.89
CA VAL A 75 10.64 15.87 15.46
C VAL A 75 10.98 17.35 15.29
N SER A 76 12.17 17.65 14.75
CA SER A 76 12.67 19.03 14.58
C SER A 76 12.63 19.58 13.16
N GLY A 77 12.35 18.74 12.15
CA GLY A 77 12.36 19.13 10.73
C GLY A 77 13.74 19.48 10.17
N GLN A 78 14.82 19.36 10.96
CA GLN A 78 16.18 19.74 10.55
C GLN A 78 16.88 18.67 9.70
N ARG A 79 16.39 17.44 9.72
CA ARG A 79 16.98 16.29 9.02
C ARG A 79 15.87 15.57 8.27
N PHE A 80 16.09 15.34 6.98
CA PHE A 80 15.22 14.55 6.13
C PHE A 80 15.88 13.20 5.89
N ALA A 81 15.14 12.12 6.15
CA ALA A 81 15.52 10.76 5.81
C ALA A 81 14.37 10.16 5.01
N ALA A 82 14.67 9.65 3.83
CA ALA A 82 13.76 8.88 3.02
C ALA A 82 14.37 7.49 2.84
N ASP A 83 13.58 6.46 3.11
CA ASP A 83 13.88 5.09 2.73
C ASP A 83 13.00 4.73 1.55
N ALA A 84 13.60 4.10 0.53
CA ALA A 84 12.90 3.71 -0.68
C ALA A 84 13.24 2.26 -0.98
N SER A 85 12.21 1.44 -1.19
CA SER A 85 12.38 0.10 -1.72
C SER A 85 12.44 0.19 -3.24
N LEU A 86 13.47 -0.42 -3.83
CA LEU A 86 13.50 -0.62 -5.28
C LEU A 86 12.42 -1.66 -5.62
N ILE A 87 11.39 -1.21 -6.33
CA ILE A 87 10.45 -2.11 -7.00
C ILE A 87 11.12 -2.49 -8.32
N GLU A 88 11.36 -3.79 -8.52
CA GLU A 88 11.84 -4.28 -9.81
C GLU A 88 10.76 -3.99 -10.86
N ALA A 89 11.12 -3.23 -11.90
CA ALA A 89 10.21 -2.97 -13.00
C ALA A 89 9.94 -4.29 -13.74
N ASP A 90 8.67 -4.65 -13.91
CA ASP A 90 8.27 -5.72 -14.83
C ASP A 90 8.34 -5.20 -16.28
N ALA A 91 9.58 -5.02 -16.73
CA ALA A 91 9.92 -4.49 -18.05
C ALA A 91 10.53 -5.61 -18.90
N ASN A 92 9.72 -6.59 -19.29
CA ASN A 92 10.15 -7.56 -20.29
C ASN A 92 10.32 -6.86 -21.66
N LYS A 93 11.56 -6.80 -22.17
CA LYS A 93 11.87 -6.18 -23.49
C LYS A 93 11.05 -6.76 -24.63
N GLN A 94 10.70 -8.04 -24.56
CA GLN A 94 9.93 -8.73 -25.59
C GLN A 94 8.43 -8.43 -25.50
N ASN A 95 7.95 -7.92 -24.36
CA ASN A 95 6.56 -7.53 -24.13
C ASN A 95 6.45 -6.00 -24.08
N SER A 96 6.86 -5.34 -25.16
CA SER A 96 6.81 -3.88 -25.28
C SER A 96 6.43 -3.46 -26.70
N THR A 97 5.79 -2.30 -26.81
CA THR A 97 5.41 -1.71 -28.11
C THR A 97 6.32 -0.52 -28.43
N PRO A 98 6.82 -0.39 -29.68
CA PRO A 98 7.51 0.81 -30.13
C PRO A 98 6.64 2.05 -29.94
N ARG A 99 7.27 3.20 -29.67
CA ARG A 99 6.54 4.46 -29.45
C ARG A 99 5.58 4.82 -30.60
N GLU A 100 5.91 4.45 -31.83
CA GLU A 100 5.10 4.75 -33.02
C GLU A 100 3.79 3.98 -33.04
N ASP A 101 3.77 2.78 -32.44
CA ASP A 101 2.65 1.86 -32.42
C ASP A 101 1.91 1.84 -31.07
N TRP A 102 2.38 2.61 -30.08
CA TRP A 102 1.75 2.70 -28.77
C TRP A 102 0.51 3.59 -28.81
N ASP A 103 -0.67 2.96 -28.79
CA ASP A 103 -1.97 3.64 -28.69
C ASP A 103 -2.65 3.34 -27.35
N PRO A 104 -2.49 4.23 -26.34
CA PRO A 104 -3.18 4.09 -25.06
C PRO A 104 -4.69 4.31 -25.16
N GLY A 105 -5.19 4.93 -26.24
CA GLY A 105 -6.62 5.15 -26.47
C GLY A 105 -7.37 3.91 -26.96
N ALA A 106 -6.66 2.88 -27.43
CA ALA A 106 -7.24 1.62 -27.88
C ALA A 106 -7.66 0.70 -26.73
N ILE A 107 -7.19 0.96 -25.50
CA ILE A 107 -7.52 0.16 -24.32
C ILE A 107 -8.78 0.75 -23.68
N ASN A 108 -9.85 -0.03 -23.63
CA ASN A 108 -11.06 0.36 -22.92
C ASN A 108 -10.82 0.28 -21.40
N PRO A 109 -10.86 1.40 -20.66
CA PRO A 109 -10.66 1.40 -19.21
C PRO A 109 -11.71 0.58 -18.45
N ASP A 110 -12.91 0.44 -19.02
CA ASP A 110 -14.02 -0.29 -18.39
C ASP A 110 -13.81 -1.81 -18.38
N ASP A 111 -12.95 -2.32 -19.26
CA ASP A 111 -12.59 -3.74 -19.32
C ASP A 111 -11.54 -4.12 -18.27
N ALA A 112 -10.97 -3.15 -17.56
CA ALA A 112 -9.97 -3.40 -16.53
C ALA A 112 -10.59 -3.93 -15.22
N PRO A 113 -9.93 -4.89 -14.53
CA PRO A 113 -10.34 -5.35 -13.21
C PRO A 113 -10.51 -4.17 -12.24
N ARG A 114 -11.47 -4.27 -11.31
CA ARG A 114 -11.75 -3.21 -10.32
C ARG A 114 -10.49 -2.69 -9.63
N ALA A 115 -9.59 -3.60 -9.23
CA ALA A 115 -8.34 -3.23 -8.57
C ALA A 115 -7.40 -2.39 -9.45
N VAL A 116 -7.39 -2.63 -10.76
CA VAL A 116 -6.59 -1.86 -11.73
C VAL A 116 -7.19 -0.46 -11.91
N ARG A 117 -8.52 -0.36 -12.00
CA ARG A 117 -9.21 0.95 -12.09
C ARG A 117 -8.98 1.79 -10.84
N GLU A 118 -9.19 1.22 -9.65
CA GLU A 118 -8.93 1.92 -8.38
C GLU A 118 -7.45 2.33 -8.23
N TYR A 119 -6.51 1.55 -8.76
CA TYR A 119 -5.09 1.91 -8.79
C TYR A 119 -4.82 3.10 -9.72
N LEU A 120 -5.37 3.07 -10.94
CA LEU A 120 -5.22 4.16 -11.92
C LEU A 120 -5.91 5.46 -11.47
N GLU A 121 -7.02 5.40 -10.74
CA GLU A 121 -7.70 6.58 -10.18
C GLU A 121 -6.90 7.26 -9.05
N VAL A 122 -6.06 6.51 -8.33
CA VAL A 122 -5.25 6.99 -7.20
C VAL A 122 -3.82 7.34 -7.63
N LEU A 123 -3.44 7.00 -8.86
CA LEU A 123 -2.21 7.46 -9.51
C LEU A 123 -2.30 8.97 -9.77
N ASP A 124 -1.96 9.76 -8.74
CA ASP A 124 -1.79 11.19 -8.88
C ASP A 124 -0.54 11.48 -9.73
N ASP A 125 -0.71 12.25 -10.80
CA ASP A 125 0.36 12.82 -11.63
C ASP A 125 1.41 13.55 -10.77
N ALA A 126 1.09 14.00 -9.55
CA ALA A 126 2.03 14.64 -8.64
C ALA A 126 2.87 13.66 -7.79
N ALA A 127 2.35 12.47 -7.49
CA ALA A 127 3.03 11.49 -6.63
C ALA A 127 4.08 10.66 -7.42
N PHE A 128 3.82 10.43 -8.71
CA PHE A 128 4.68 9.65 -9.62
C PHE A 128 4.89 10.33 -10.98
N GLY A 129 4.61 11.63 -11.08
CA GLY A 129 4.79 12.41 -12.31
C GLY A 129 6.07 12.05 -12.99
N ALA A 130 5.99 11.84 -14.32
CA ALA A 130 7.04 11.22 -15.10
C ALA A 130 8.40 11.75 -14.63
N ALA A 131 9.26 10.86 -14.13
CA ALA A 131 10.59 11.20 -13.63
C ALA A 131 11.41 12.03 -14.64
N THR A 132 10.94 12.06 -15.89
CA THR A 132 11.33 12.95 -16.97
C THR A 132 10.17 13.18 -17.94
N THR A 133 10.18 14.33 -18.62
CA THR A 133 9.29 14.64 -19.76
C THR A 133 9.61 13.83 -21.03
N VAL A 134 10.69 13.04 -21.00
CA VAL A 134 11.12 12.20 -22.12
C VAL A 134 10.18 11.02 -22.28
N LYS A 135 9.50 10.96 -23.43
CA LYS A 135 8.73 9.78 -23.84
C LYS A 135 9.67 8.62 -24.21
N PRO A 136 9.48 7.42 -23.66
CA PRO A 136 10.35 6.28 -23.91
C PRO A 136 10.26 5.81 -25.37
N LYS A 137 11.32 5.15 -25.86
CA LYS A 137 11.36 4.57 -27.22
C LYS A 137 10.47 3.33 -27.35
N PHE A 138 10.32 2.60 -26.25
CA PHE A 138 9.48 1.40 -26.11
C PHE A 138 8.72 1.50 -24.80
N THR A 139 7.43 1.14 -24.82
CA THR A 139 6.57 1.13 -23.65
C THR A 139 6.26 -0.32 -23.25
N SER A 140 6.52 -0.71 -22.01
CA SER A 140 6.15 -2.04 -21.48
C SER A 140 4.63 -2.13 -21.35
N HIS A 141 4.05 -3.28 -21.70
CA HIS A 141 2.62 -3.52 -21.48
C HIS A 141 2.28 -3.73 -19.99
N SER A 142 3.22 -4.26 -19.20
CA SER A 142 3.00 -4.52 -17.78
C SER A 142 3.23 -3.28 -16.91
N ASP A 143 4.19 -2.43 -17.29
CA ASP A 143 4.53 -1.19 -16.58
C ASP A 143 4.87 -0.06 -17.57
N PRO A 144 3.85 0.66 -18.09
CA PRO A 144 4.05 1.76 -19.04
C PRO A 144 4.87 2.93 -18.48
N THR A 145 4.91 3.07 -17.15
CA THR A 145 5.67 4.10 -16.44
C THR A 145 7.13 3.73 -16.21
N SER A 146 7.49 2.45 -16.35
CA SER A 146 8.87 2.01 -16.28
C SER A 146 9.73 2.74 -17.30
N GLN A 147 10.82 3.32 -16.82
CA GLN A 147 11.85 3.86 -17.67
C GLN A 147 13.07 2.99 -17.56
N TRP A 148 13.65 2.66 -18.71
CA TRP A 148 14.90 1.93 -18.79
C TRP A 148 16.05 2.79 -18.26
N THR A 149 16.23 2.79 -16.94
CA THR A 149 17.48 3.26 -16.34
C THR A 149 18.49 2.13 -16.46
N ALA A 150 19.41 2.26 -17.41
CA ALA A 150 20.53 1.33 -17.56
C ALA A 150 21.51 1.49 -16.37
N ALA A 151 21.11 1.03 -15.19
CA ALA A 151 21.97 0.95 -14.02
C ALA A 151 22.87 -0.31 -14.06
N ARG A 152 22.49 -1.33 -14.84
CA ARG A 152 23.33 -2.50 -15.10
C ARG A 152 23.56 -2.65 -16.60
N LYS A 153 24.79 -2.32 -17.04
CA LYS A 153 25.32 -2.80 -18.31
C LYS A 153 25.46 -4.33 -18.19
N GLY A 154 24.54 -5.03 -18.84
CA GLY A 154 24.58 -6.46 -19.11
C GLY A 154 24.03 -6.68 -20.51
#